data_AF-A0A2M8Q9J8-F1
#
_entry.id   AF-A0A2M8Q9J8-F1
#
_cell.length_a   1.000
_cell.length_b   1.000
_cell.length_c   1.000
_cell.angle_alpha   90.00
_cell.angle_beta   90.00
_cell.angle_gamma   90.00
#
_symmetry.space_group_name_H-M   'P 1'
#
loop_
_entity.id
_entity.type
_entity.pdbx_description
1 polymer ?
#
loop_
_entity_poly.entity_id
_entity_poly.type
_entity_poly.pdbx_seq_one_letter_code
_entity_poly.pdbx_strand_id
1 'polypeptide(L)'
;QNMLTIIPFWRNFANSVFVGVTHTALALLFCSMGGYAFAMYRFPGRDWLFAVLLATMMIPWIAGIVPWFILISKWLQWINRFEALIIPGAASAFGIFWMRQYIQESVPSELLDAARIDGCHEFTIFFRIVAPLLAPAFAALGIMIFINNWNAFLGPLLVMQDKSMYTLPVALSLLRQDPRRGFDAGVLMLGTAMATLPMLIVFLIATRRFMAGLTLGALKG
;
A
#
# COMPACT_ATOMS: atom_id res chain seq x y z
N GLN A 1 -16.81 -31.26 -1.61
CA GLN A 1 -17.30 -30.49 -0.44
C GLN A 1 -17.33 -29.01 -0.81
N ASN A 2 -18.23 -28.19 -0.27
CA ASN A 2 -18.29 -26.77 -0.63
C ASN A 2 -17.09 -25.99 -0.07
N MET A 3 -16.44 -25.17 -0.89
CA MET A 3 -15.30 -24.32 -0.49
C MET A 3 -15.58 -23.49 0.78
N LEU A 4 -16.83 -23.04 0.94
CA LEU A 4 -17.29 -22.20 2.04
C LEU A 4 -17.32 -22.91 3.40
N THR A 5 -17.32 -24.25 3.43
CA THR A 5 -17.31 -25.02 4.68
C THR A 5 -15.91 -25.47 5.10
N ILE A 6 -14.91 -25.37 4.21
CA ILE A 6 -13.54 -25.83 4.45
C ILE A 6 -12.65 -24.70 4.98
N ILE A 7 -12.83 -23.50 4.44
CA ILE A 7 -12.19 -22.27 4.90
C ILE A 7 -13.24 -21.18 5.07
N PRO A 8 -13.10 -20.28 6.06
CA PRO A 8 -13.94 -19.08 6.15
C PRO A 8 -13.54 -18.10 5.05
N PHE A 9 -13.76 -18.46 3.78
CA PHE A 9 -13.25 -17.77 2.60
C PHE A 9 -13.61 -16.29 2.60
N TRP A 10 -14.89 -15.98 2.82
CA TRP A 10 -15.37 -14.59 2.84
C TRP A 10 -14.75 -13.76 3.95
N ARG A 11 -14.43 -14.38 5.09
CA ARG A 11 -13.70 -13.72 6.17
C ARG A 11 -12.27 -13.42 5.76
N ASN A 12 -11.57 -14.39 5.18
CA ASN A 12 -10.17 -14.20 4.74
C ASN A 12 -10.08 -13.19 3.58
N PHE A 13 -11.07 -13.20 2.69
CA PHE A 13 -11.22 -12.19 1.65
C PHE A 13 -11.45 -10.81 2.25
N ALA A 14 -12.40 -10.66 3.19
CA ALA A 14 -12.68 -9.41 3.88
C ALA A 14 -11.45 -8.89 4.66
N ASN A 15 -10.72 -9.77 5.34
CA ASN A 15 -9.46 -9.42 6.01
C ASN A 15 -8.43 -8.86 5.01
N SER A 16 -8.31 -9.47 3.83
CA SER A 16 -7.37 -9.03 2.79
C SER A 16 -7.76 -7.68 2.20
N VAL A 17 -9.05 -7.47 1.94
CA VAL A 17 -9.57 -6.18 1.47
C VAL A 17 -9.36 -5.12 2.53
N PHE A 18 -9.68 -5.41 3.79
CA PHE A 18 -9.52 -4.47 4.90
C PHE A 18 -8.06 -4.07 5.10
N VAL A 19 -7.15 -5.03 5.17
CA VAL A 19 -5.71 -4.75 5.32
C VAL A 19 -5.19 -3.99 4.09
N GLY A 20 -5.51 -4.45 2.88
CA GLY A 20 -5.05 -3.84 1.63
C GLY A 20 -5.51 -2.40 1.46
N VAL A 21 -6.81 -2.13 1.65
CA VAL A 21 -7.37 -0.78 1.52
C VAL A 21 -6.84 0.15 2.61
N THR A 22 -6.86 -0.29 3.87
CA THR A 22 -6.42 0.54 5.00
C THR A 22 -4.93 0.85 4.90
N HIS A 23 -4.09 -0.15 4.61
CA HIS A 23 -2.66 0.06 4.41
C HIS A 23 -2.39 1.01 3.24
N THR A 24 -3.07 0.82 2.10
CA THR A 24 -2.88 1.67 0.92
C THR A 24 -3.27 3.12 1.22
N ALA A 25 -4.43 3.35 1.85
CA ALA A 25 -4.89 4.71 2.19
C ALA A 25 -3.90 5.40 3.15
N LEU A 26 -3.47 4.68 4.19
CA LEU A 26 -2.50 5.17 5.16
C LEU A 26 -1.15 5.47 4.48
N ALA A 27 -0.73 4.60 3.57
CA ALA A 27 0.53 4.76 2.88
C ALA A 27 0.53 5.93 1.90
N LEU A 28 -0.55 6.10 1.12
CA LEU A 28 -0.70 7.27 0.26
C LEU A 28 -0.64 8.57 1.06
N LEU A 29 -1.30 8.62 2.22
CA LEU A 29 -1.30 9.78 3.10
C LEU A 29 0.12 10.10 3.60
N PHE A 30 0.79 9.17 4.27
CA PHE A 30 2.12 9.44 4.84
C PHE A 30 3.22 9.60 3.80
N CYS A 31 3.18 8.82 2.72
CA CYS A 31 4.15 8.95 1.64
C CYS A 31 4.01 10.29 0.91
N SER A 32 2.79 10.77 0.66
CA SER A 32 2.60 12.09 0.04
C SER A 32 2.99 13.23 0.97
N MET A 33 2.70 13.15 2.27
CA MET A 33 3.17 14.15 3.23
C MET A 33 4.70 14.17 3.33
N GLY A 34 5.35 13.00 3.41
CA GLY A 34 6.81 12.90 3.40
C GLY A 34 7.41 13.42 2.10
N GLY A 35 6.84 13.03 0.96
CA GLY A 35 7.26 13.51 -0.36
C GLY A 35 7.11 15.02 -0.50
N TYR A 36 5.99 15.59 -0.01
CA TYR A 36 5.73 17.03 0.03
C TYR A 36 6.77 17.76 0.88
N ALA A 37 7.07 17.24 2.06
CA ALA A 37 8.10 17.79 2.95
C ALA A 37 9.47 17.87 2.25
N PHE A 38 9.92 16.77 1.63
CA PHE A 38 11.21 16.71 0.94
C PHE A 38 11.25 17.44 -0.40
N ALA A 39 10.10 17.67 -1.04
CA ALA A 39 10.00 18.39 -2.31
C ALA A 39 9.95 19.91 -2.13
N MET A 40 9.11 20.37 -1.20
CA MET A 40 8.69 21.79 -1.15
C MET A 40 9.35 22.60 -0.04
N TYR A 41 9.90 21.95 0.99
CA TYR A 41 10.56 22.67 2.08
C TYR A 41 12.07 22.61 1.98
N ARG A 42 12.71 23.64 2.53
CA ARG A 42 14.15 23.72 2.75
C ARG A 42 14.38 23.70 4.25
N PHE A 43 15.02 22.65 4.75
CA PHE A 43 15.36 22.49 6.16
C PHE A 43 16.77 21.90 6.29
N PRO A 44 17.49 22.18 7.38
CA PRO A 44 18.86 21.69 7.55
C PRO A 44 18.91 20.17 7.50
N GLY A 45 19.83 19.62 6.71
CA GLY A 45 20.02 18.17 6.56
C GLY A 45 19.02 17.46 5.62
N ARG A 46 18.13 18.20 4.93
CA ARG A 46 17.12 17.63 4.01
C ARG A 46 17.69 16.61 3.03
N ASP A 47 18.73 16.98 2.29
CA ASP A 47 19.25 16.13 1.21
C ASP A 47 20.00 14.91 1.77
N TRP A 48 20.64 15.05 2.94
CA TRP A 48 21.25 13.92 3.65
C TRP A 48 20.19 12.95 4.19
N LEU A 49 19.13 13.45 4.85
CA LEU A 49 18.02 12.62 5.31
C LEU A 49 17.33 11.91 4.15
N PHE A 50 17.20 12.59 3.01
CA PHE A 50 16.67 11.98 1.80
C PHE A 50 17.60 10.88 1.25
N ALA A 51 18.92 11.10 1.25
CA ALA A 51 19.89 10.08 0.86
C ALA A 51 19.85 8.85 1.79
N VAL A 52 19.72 9.05 3.10
CA VAL A 52 19.53 7.95 4.07
C VAL A 52 18.25 7.19 3.77
N LEU A 53 17.15 7.90 3.50
CA LEU A 53 15.88 7.28 3.10
C LEU A 53 16.05 6.41 1.86
N LEU A 54 16.75 6.87 0.83
CA LEU A 54 17.05 6.05 -0.36
C LEU A 54 17.93 4.84 -0.03
N ALA A 55 18.92 4.99 0.86
CA ALA A 55 19.78 3.89 1.26
C ALA A 55 18.99 2.74 1.92
N THR A 56 17.88 3.04 2.63
CA THR A 56 17.02 1.98 3.20
C THR A 56 16.37 1.09 2.14
N MET A 57 16.19 1.59 0.91
CA MET A 57 15.63 0.81 -0.21
C MET A 57 16.62 -0.25 -0.74
N MET A 58 17.91 -0.12 -0.41
CA MET A 58 18.93 -1.11 -0.77
C MET A 58 18.87 -2.35 0.11
N ILE A 59 18.20 -2.28 1.26
CA ILE A 59 18.05 -3.41 2.18
C ILE A 59 16.96 -4.34 1.63
N PRO A 60 17.29 -5.59 1.25
CA PRO A 60 16.28 -6.52 0.75
C PRO A 60 15.35 -6.91 1.89
N TRP A 61 14.03 -6.91 1.62
CA TRP A 61 12.98 -7.22 2.59
C TRP A 61 13.26 -8.53 3.37
N ILE A 62 13.69 -9.57 2.67
CA ILE A 62 13.95 -10.90 3.25
C ILE A 62 15.07 -10.86 4.30
N ALA A 63 16.09 -10.00 4.13
CA ALA A 63 17.15 -9.86 5.13
C ALA A 63 16.65 -9.19 6.43
N GLY A 64 15.65 -8.32 6.32
CA GLY A 64 15.03 -7.62 7.45
C GLY A 64 13.91 -8.39 8.15
N ILE A 65 13.51 -9.57 7.65
CA ILE A 65 12.29 -10.24 8.12
C ILE A 65 12.39 -10.74 9.57
N VAL A 66 13.56 -11.22 10.01
CA VAL A 66 13.76 -11.70 11.39
C VAL A 66 13.72 -10.55 12.39
N PRO A 67 14.50 -9.45 12.20
CA PRO A 67 14.37 -8.26 13.04
C PRO A 67 12.95 -7.69 13.05
N TRP A 68 12.30 -7.63 11.88
CA TRP A 68 10.92 -7.17 11.76
C TRP A 68 9.96 -8.05 12.58
N PHE A 69 10.08 -9.38 12.47
CA PHE A 69 9.23 -10.28 13.24
C PHE A 69 9.46 -10.13 14.75
N ILE A 70 10.72 -9.95 15.20
CA ILE A 70 11.02 -9.67 16.61
C ILE A 70 10.37 -8.34 17.05
N LEU A 71 10.46 -7.28 16.24
CA LEU A 71 9.80 -5.99 16.50
C LEU A 71 8.29 -6.17 16.73
N ILE A 72 7.61 -6.83 15.79
CA ILE A 72 6.18 -7.06 15.84
C ILE A 72 5.78 -7.95 17.01
N SER A 73 6.49 -9.06 17.21
CA SER A 73 6.11 -10.08 18.20
C SER A 73 6.50 -9.72 19.63
N LYS A 74 7.71 -9.20 19.84
CA LYS A 74 8.28 -9.00 21.18
C LYS A 74 8.10 -7.58 21.69
N TRP A 75 8.32 -6.58 20.84
CA TRP A 75 8.34 -5.18 21.29
C TRP A 75 6.97 -4.54 21.20
N LEU A 76 6.26 -4.76 20.08
CA LEU A 76 4.94 -4.20 19.84
C LEU A 76 3.79 -5.11 20.28
N GLN A 77 4.04 -6.42 20.41
CA GLN A 77 3.04 -7.43 20.78
C GLN A 77 1.83 -7.42 19.83
N TRP A 78 2.08 -7.26 18.52
CA TRP A 78 1.05 -7.20 17.47
C TRP A 78 0.79 -8.54 16.77
N ILE A 79 1.10 -9.67 17.41
CA ILE A 79 0.64 -10.98 16.93
C ILE A 79 -0.89 -11.01 16.95
N ASN A 80 -1.49 -11.55 15.89
CA ASN A 80 -2.94 -11.57 15.67
C ASN A 80 -3.61 -10.20 15.69
N ARG A 81 -2.89 -9.16 15.24
CA ARG A 81 -3.39 -7.77 15.14
C ARG A 81 -3.13 -7.22 13.74
N PHE A 82 -4.18 -6.69 13.09
CA PHE A 82 -4.05 -6.14 11.73
C PHE A 82 -3.08 -4.96 11.64
N GLU A 83 -2.83 -4.28 12.75
CA GLU A 83 -1.81 -3.24 12.92
C GLU A 83 -0.43 -3.71 12.44
N ALA A 84 -0.07 -4.98 12.67
CA ALA A 84 1.17 -5.58 12.19
C ALA A 84 1.32 -5.58 10.67
N LEU A 85 0.21 -5.54 9.93
CA LEU A 85 0.20 -5.53 8.46
C LEU A 85 -0.11 -4.14 7.89
N ILE A 86 -0.77 -3.28 8.66
CA ILE A 86 -1.25 -1.97 8.20
C ILE A 86 -0.22 -0.87 8.46
N ILE A 87 0.35 -0.81 9.66
CA ILE A 87 1.18 0.33 10.09
C ILE A 87 2.62 0.21 9.55
N PRO A 88 3.31 -0.94 9.69
CA PRO A 88 4.66 -1.08 9.15
C PRO A 88 4.67 -0.85 7.64
N GLY A 89 5.57 0.02 7.18
CA GLY A 89 5.70 0.34 5.76
C GLY A 89 4.70 1.39 5.22
N ALA A 90 3.79 1.93 6.04
CA ALA A 90 2.92 3.03 5.60
C ALA A 90 3.72 4.27 5.16
N ALA A 91 4.87 4.54 5.78
CA ALA A 91 5.81 5.58 5.33
C ALA A 91 7.03 4.95 4.62
N SER A 92 6.78 4.17 3.56
CA SER A 92 7.86 3.50 2.83
C SER A 92 8.78 4.48 2.10
N ALA A 93 10.08 4.17 2.06
CA ALA A 93 11.06 4.98 1.34
C ALA A 93 10.73 5.09 -0.16
N PHE A 94 10.29 4.01 -0.80
CA PHE A 94 9.82 4.06 -2.19
C PHE A 94 8.66 5.03 -2.37
N GLY A 95 7.63 4.93 -1.53
CA GLY A 95 6.45 5.78 -1.65
C GLY A 95 6.78 7.26 -1.45
N ILE A 96 7.64 7.58 -0.47
CA ILE A 96 8.11 8.95 -0.22
C ILE A 96 8.94 9.46 -1.40
N PHE A 97 9.87 8.64 -1.92
CA PHE A 97 10.65 8.99 -3.10
C PHE A 97 9.75 9.25 -4.31
N TRP A 98 8.83 8.34 -4.63
CA TRP A 98 7.89 8.45 -5.74
C TRP A 98 7.07 9.74 -5.64
N MET A 99 6.51 10.01 -4.46
CA MET A 99 5.74 11.21 -4.22
C MET A 99 6.57 12.47 -4.35
N ARG A 100 7.80 12.48 -3.82
CA ARG A 100 8.69 13.62 -3.96
C ARG A 100 8.98 13.93 -5.43
N GLN A 101 9.31 12.92 -6.24
CA GLN A 101 9.59 13.13 -7.67
C GLN A 101 8.40 13.77 -8.38
N TYR A 102 7.21 13.19 -8.18
CA TYR A 102 6.01 13.70 -8.82
C TYR A 102 5.62 15.11 -8.35
N ILE A 103 5.73 15.37 -7.04
CA ILE A 103 5.42 16.68 -6.45
C ILE A 103 6.38 17.75 -6.99
N GLN A 104 7.67 17.44 -7.14
CA GLN A 104 8.66 18.37 -7.72
C GLN A 104 8.36 18.74 -9.17
N GLU A 105 7.79 17.81 -9.95
CA GLU A 105 7.44 18.04 -11.36
C GLU A 105 6.08 18.74 -11.52
N SER A 106 5.10 18.35 -10.71
CA SER A 106 3.69 18.68 -10.96
C SER A 106 3.15 19.87 -10.16
N VAL A 107 3.85 20.30 -9.10
CA VAL A 107 3.36 21.35 -8.18
C VAL A 107 4.30 22.56 -8.22
N PRO A 108 3.90 23.68 -8.86
CA PRO A 108 4.70 24.90 -8.86
C PRO A 108 4.84 25.50 -7.46
N SER A 109 6.02 25.95 -7.08
CA SER A 109 6.26 26.57 -5.77
C SER A 109 5.48 27.88 -5.59
N GLU A 110 5.27 28.62 -6.67
CA GLU A 110 4.56 29.90 -6.67
C GLU A 110 3.10 29.74 -6.22
N LEU A 111 2.49 28.59 -6.51
CA LEU A 111 1.12 28.27 -6.09
C LEU A 111 1.04 28.13 -4.56
N LEU A 112 2.08 27.56 -3.94
CA LEU A 112 2.16 27.40 -2.49
C LEU A 112 2.40 28.76 -1.81
N ASP A 113 3.26 29.58 -2.39
CA ASP A 113 3.56 30.92 -1.86
C ASP A 113 2.35 31.85 -1.96
N ALA A 114 1.58 31.80 -3.06
CA ALA A 114 0.31 32.51 -3.18
C ALA A 114 -0.68 32.09 -2.08
N ALA A 115 -0.85 30.79 -1.85
CA ALA A 115 -1.75 30.30 -0.81
C ALA A 115 -1.31 30.72 0.61
N ARG A 116 -0.01 30.83 0.87
CA ARG A 116 0.53 31.35 2.15
C ARG A 116 0.25 32.85 2.31
N ILE A 117 0.38 33.63 1.23
CA ILE A 117 0.03 35.06 1.23
C ILE A 117 -1.48 35.24 1.53
N ASP A 118 -2.33 34.35 1.01
CA ASP A 118 -3.76 34.30 1.31
C ASP A 118 -4.09 33.79 2.74
N GLY A 119 -3.07 33.51 3.56
CA GLY A 119 -3.22 33.09 4.96
C GLY A 119 -3.61 31.62 5.15
N CYS A 120 -3.49 30.78 4.11
CA CYS A 120 -3.73 29.34 4.28
C CYS A 120 -2.63 28.69 5.12
N HIS A 121 -3.02 27.87 6.09
CA HIS A 121 -2.08 27.04 6.85
C HIS A 121 -1.65 25.81 6.03
N GLU A 122 -0.49 25.24 6.36
CA GLU A 122 0.16 24.18 5.55
C GLU A 122 -0.68 22.92 5.35
N PHE A 123 -1.45 22.47 6.34
CA PHE A 123 -2.37 21.34 6.14
C PHE A 123 -3.48 21.66 5.14
N THR A 124 -3.98 22.90 5.12
CA THR A 124 -4.97 23.33 4.12
C THR A 124 -4.35 23.37 2.74
N ILE A 125 -3.15 23.91 2.61
CA ILE A 125 -2.40 23.91 1.34
C ILE A 125 -2.22 22.46 0.86
N PHE A 126 -1.76 21.57 1.74
CA PHE A 126 -1.58 20.17 1.40
C PHE A 126 -2.89 19.49 0.95
N PHE A 127 -3.95 19.52 1.77
CA PHE A 127 -5.17 18.78 1.46
C PHE A 127 -6.04 19.40 0.36
N ARG A 128 -6.05 20.72 0.21
CA ARG A 128 -6.93 21.41 -0.75
C ARG A 128 -6.25 21.79 -2.07
N ILE A 129 -4.92 21.92 -2.08
CA ILE A 129 -4.18 22.36 -3.27
C ILE A 129 -3.28 21.24 -3.78
N VAL A 130 -2.39 20.72 -2.93
CA VAL A 130 -1.40 19.72 -3.36
C VAL A 130 -2.06 18.38 -3.64
N ALA A 131 -2.78 17.80 -2.68
CA ALA A 131 -3.35 16.45 -2.77
C ALA A 131 -4.25 16.23 -4.01
N PRO A 132 -5.11 17.18 -4.43
CA PRO A 132 -5.87 17.05 -5.68
C PRO A 132 -4.98 16.96 -6.93
N LEU A 133 -3.86 17.70 -6.98
CA LEU A 133 -2.89 17.64 -8.08
C LEU A 133 -2.15 16.29 -8.11
N LEU A 134 -2.08 15.58 -6.98
CA LEU A 134 -1.45 14.26 -6.89
C LEU A 134 -2.36 13.10 -7.32
N ALA A 135 -3.58 13.37 -7.80
CA ALA A 135 -4.52 12.30 -8.18
C ALA A 135 -3.91 11.22 -9.13
N PRO A 136 -3.10 11.57 -10.16
CA PRO A 136 -2.45 10.56 -11.00
C PRO A 136 -1.39 9.76 -10.24
N ALA A 137 -0.58 10.41 -9.40
CA ALA A 137 0.43 9.75 -8.57
C ALA A 137 -0.20 8.84 -7.50
N PHE A 138 -1.28 9.27 -6.86
CA PHE A 138 -2.06 8.47 -5.92
C PHE A 138 -2.62 7.22 -6.59
N ALA A 139 -3.08 7.31 -7.83
CA ALA A 139 -3.54 6.15 -8.58
C ALA A 139 -2.38 5.16 -8.80
N ALA A 140 -1.27 5.61 -9.39
CA ALA A 140 -0.13 4.74 -9.70
C ALA A 140 0.46 4.08 -8.44
N LEU A 141 0.79 4.87 -7.42
CA LEU A 141 1.36 4.36 -6.17
C LEU A 141 0.34 3.48 -5.41
N GLY A 142 -0.93 3.88 -5.39
CA GLY A 142 -1.99 3.18 -4.68
C GLY A 142 -2.23 1.77 -5.25
N ILE A 143 -2.27 1.65 -6.58
CA ILE A 143 -2.37 0.35 -7.26
C ILE A 143 -1.18 -0.53 -6.89
N MET A 144 0.04 0.02 -6.96
CA MET A 144 1.26 -0.72 -6.68
C MET A 144 1.28 -1.25 -5.24
N ILE A 145 0.96 -0.39 -4.27
CA ILE A 145 0.91 -0.74 -2.84
C ILE A 145 -0.20 -1.77 -2.59
N PHE A 146 -1.40 -1.57 -3.14
CA PHE A 146 -2.51 -2.48 -2.96
C PHE A 146 -2.20 -3.87 -3.50
N ILE A 147 -1.67 -3.97 -4.73
CA ILE A 147 -1.31 -5.25 -5.33
C ILE A 147 -0.22 -5.96 -4.52
N ASN A 148 0.79 -5.21 -4.04
CA ASN A 148 1.84 -5.80 -3.22
C ASN A 148 1.29 -6.34 -1.88
N ASN A 149 0.40 -5.58 -1.23
CA ASN A 149 -0.24 -6.02 0.01
C ASN A 149 -1.20 -7.20 -0.22
N TRP A 150 -1.96 -7.18 -1.31
CA TRP A 150 -2.86 -8.26 -1.71
C TRP A 150 -2.13 -9.58 -1.94
N ASN A 151 -0.94 -9.52 -2.54
CA ASN A 151 -0.09 -10.68 -2.81
C ASN A 151 0.81 -11.06 -1.62
N ALA A 152 0.82 -10.28 -0.53
CA ALA A 152 1.69 -10.53 0.60
C ALA A 152 1.35 -11.86 1.28
N PHE A 153 2.38 -12.69 1.47
CA PHE A 153 2.23 -14.02 2.06
C PHE A 153 3.06 -14.17 3.34
N LEU A 154 4.37 -13.98 3.27
CA LEU A 154 5.28 -14.29 4.39
C LEU A 154 5.00 -13.46 5.65
N GLY A 155 4.82 -12.14 5.52
CA GLY A 155 4.50 -11.27 6.66
C GLY A 155 3.22 -11.70 7.38
N PRO A 156 2.07 -11.76 6.68
CA PRO A 156 0.82 -12.27 7.24
C PRO A 156 0.93 -13.67 7.84
N LEU A 157 1.63 -14.60 7.20
CA LEU A 157 1.82 -15.96 7.71
C LEU A 157 2.53 -15.99 9.07
N LEU A 158 3.51 -15.09 9.28
CA LEU A 158 4.28 -15.05 10.52
C LEU A 158 3.47 -14.46 11.69
N VAL A 159 2.63 -13.46 11.42
CA VAL A 159 2.00 -12.62 12.47
C VAL A 159 0.52 -12.90 12.68
N MET A 160 -0.17 -13.49 11.70
CA MET A 160 -1.55 -13.96 11.82
C MET A 160 -1.53 -15.46 12.05
N GLN A 161 -1.56 -15.85 13.33
CA GLN A 161 -1.58 -17.24 13.80
C GLN A 161 -3.01 -17.76 14.00
N ASP A 162 -3.97 -16.86 14.26
CA ASP A 162 -5.38 -17.21 14.36
C ASP A 162 -6.01 -17.38 12.98
N LYS A 163 -6.63 -18.53 12.74
CA LYS A 163 -7.29 -18.86 11.46
C LYS A 163 -8.34 -17.82 11.02
N SER A 164 -8.95 -17.14 11.98
CA SER A 164 -9.90 -16.04 11.77
C SER A 164 -9.30 -14.76 11.21
N MET A 165 -7.98 -14.58 11.35
CA MET A 165 -7.24 -13.38 10.99
C MET A 165 -6.41 -13.58 9.72
N TYR A 166 -6.43 -14.78 9.13
CA TYR A 166 -5.69 -15.07 7.92
C TYR A 166 -6.13 -14.16 6.78
N THR A 167 -5.14 -13.69 6.01
CA THR A 167 -5.39 -13.15 4.69
C THR A 167 -5.68 -14.29 3.71
N LEU A 168 -6.27 -13.95 2.57
CA LEU A 168 -6.68 -14.90 1.58
C LEU A 168 -5.49 -15.70 1.00
N PRO A 169 -4.34 -15.09 0.64
CA PRO A 169 -3.17 -15.85 0.20
C PRO A 169 -2.68 -16.86 1.24
N VAL A 170 -2.70 -16.49 2.53
CA VAL A 170 -2.32 -17.40 3.63
C VAL A 170 -3.29 -18.56 3.74
N ALA A 171 -4.59 -18.29 3.76
CA ALA A 171 -5.61 -19.32 3.89
C ALA A 171 -5.60 -20.32 2.72
N LEU A 172 -5.41 -19.84 1.48
CA LEU A 172 -5.33 -20.71 0.29
C LEU A 172 -4.06 -21.58 0.31
N SER A 173 -2.93 -21.05 0.77
CA SER A 173 -1.68 -21.81 0.90
C SER A 173 -1.79 -22.92 1.95
N LEU A 174 -2.40 -22.62 3.10
CA LEU A 174 -2.58 -23.60 4.19
C LEU A 174 -3.62 -24.67 3.84
N LEU A 175 -4.61 -24.35 2.99
CA LEU A 175 -5.57 -25.32 2.47
C LEU A 175 -4.88 -26.45 1.69
N ARG A 176 -3.81 -26.13 0.94
CA ARG A 176 -3.02 -27.11 0.19
C ARG A 176 -2.29 -28.12 1.10
N GLN A 177 -2.01 -27.73 2.34
CA GLN A 177 -1.18 -28.49 3.28
C GLN A 177 -1.98 -29.34 4.27
N ASP A 178 -3.32 -29.30 4.25
CA ASP A 178 -4.17 -30.05 5.19
C ASP A 178 -4.16 -31.56 4.87
N PRO A 179 -3.46 -32.41 5.67
CA PRO A 179 -3.32 -33.83 5.36
C PRO A 179 -4.64 -34.60 5.55
N ARG A 180 -5.60 -34.03 6.27
CA ARG A 180 -6.88 -34.69 6.61
C ARG A 180 -7.91 -34.60 5.49
N ARG A 181 -7.71 -33.72 4.50
CA ARG A 181 -8.73 -33.37 3.51
C ARG A 181 -8.38 -33.77 2.08
N GLY A 182 -7.15 -34.22 1.84
CA GLY A 182 -6.66 -34.49 0.49
C GLY A 182 -6.52 -33.19 -0.33
N PHE A 183 -5.77 -33.27 -1.43
CA PHE A 183 -5.61 -32.14 -2.34
C PHE A 183 -6.90 -31.95 -3.17
N ASP A 184 -7.81 -31.09 -2.71
CA ASP A 184 -8.98 -30.69 -3.50
C ASP A 184 -8.58 -29.58 -4.49
N ALA A 185 -8.11 -30.01 -5.66
CA ALA A 185 -7.68 -29.14 -6.74
C ALA A 185 -8.79 -28.15 -7.17
N GLY A 186 -10.06 -28.58 -7.14
CA GLY A 186 -11.19 -27.76 -7.56
C GLY A 186 -11.42 -26.58 -6.64
N VAL A 187 -11.36 -26.80 -5.32
CA VAL A 187 -11.48 -25.73 -4.32
C VAL A 187 -10.31 -24.75 -4.39
N LEU A 188 -9.09 -25.25 -4.63
CA LEU A 188 -7.92 -24.39 -4.79
C LEU A 188 -8.03 -23.52 -6.05
N MET A 189 -8.42 -24.09 -7.19
CA MET A 189 -8.59 -23.36 -8.46
C MET A 189 -9.70 -22.31 -8.38
N LEU A 190 -10.83 -22.63 -7.73
CA LEU A 190 -11.88 -21.64 -7.47
C LEU A 190 -11.39 -20.51 -6.56
N GLY A 191 -10.66 -20.85 -5.50
CA GLY A 191 -10.12 -19.85 -4.58
C GLY A 191 -9.09 -18.93 -5.20
N THR A 192 -8.20 -19.45 -6.04
CA THR A 192 -7.24 -18.63 -6.78
C THR A 192 -7.94 -17.77 -7.83
N ALA A 193 -8.94 -18.28 -8.55
CA ALA A 193 -9.74 -17.49 -9.49
C ALA A 193 -10.50 -16.34 -8.78
N MET A 194 -11.04 -16.56 -7.58
CA MET A 194 -11.66 -15.47 -6.83
C MET A 194 -10.63 -14.49 -6.27
N ALA A 195 -9.43 -14.95 -5.91
CA ALA A 195 -8.35 -14.10 -5.41
C ALA A 195 -7.80 -13.15 -6.49
N THR A 196 -7.99 -13.44 -7.78
CA THR A 196 -7.58 -12.54 -8.87
C THR A 196 -8.59 -11.42 -9.15
N LEU A 197 -9.86 -11.58 -8.78
CA LEU A 197 -10.92 -10.60 -9.06
C LEU A 197 -10.59 -9.18 -8.55
N PRO A 198 -10.09 -8.98 -7.31
CA PRO A 198 -9.82 -7.62 -6.82
C PRO A 198 -8.69 -6.94 -7.58
N MET A 199 -7.67 -7.70 -8.00
CA MET A 199 -6.60 -7.17 -8.85
C MET A 199 -7.13 -6.75 -10.22
N LEU A 200 -8.04 -7.53 -10.82
CA LEU A 200 -8.69 -7.17 -12.07
C LEU A 200 -9.54 -5.90 -11.93
N ILE A 201 -10.29 -5.76 -10.84
CA ILE A 201 -11.09 -4.56 -10.56
C ILE A 201 -10.18 -3.33 -10.46
N VAL A 202 -9.09 -3.42 -9.68
CA VAL A 202 -8.11 -2.34 -9.53
C VAL A 202 -7.47 -1.99 -10.87
N PHE A 203 -7.09 -3.00 -11.66
CA PHE A 203 -6.55 -2.80 -13.00
C PHE A 203 -7.54 -2.08 -13.94
N LEU A 204 -8.81 -2.49 -13.97
CA LEU A 204 -9.83 -1.84 -14.81
C LEU A 204 -10.08 -0.38 -14.41
N ILE A 205 -10.08 -0.08 -13.10
CA ILE A 205 -10.19 1.28 -12.59
C ILE A 205 -8.97 2.12 -13.02
N ALA A 206 -7.78 1.54 -12.91
CA ALA A 206 -6.53 2.18 -13.31
C ALA A 206 -6.55 2.57 -14.80
N THR A 207 -6.84 1.60 -15.67
CA THR A 207 -6.83 1.80 -17.13
C THR A 207 -7.80 2.89 -17.55
N ARG A 208 -9.00 2.95 -16.94
CA ARG A 208 -9.95 4.05 -17.21
C ARG A 208 -9.41 5.42 -16.82
N ARG A 209 -8.73 5.54 -15.66
CA ARG A 209 -8.15 6.82 -15.22
C ARG A 209 -6.96 7.25 -16.06
N PHE A 210 -6.09 6.32 -16.46
CA PHE A 210 -5.00 6.60 -17.39
C PHE A 210 -5.52 7.07 -18.76
N MET A 211 -6.54 6.41 -19.31
CA MET A 211 -7.15 6.81 -20.59
C MET A 211 -7.81 8.19 -20.53
N ALA A 212 -8.49 8.53 -19.43
CA ALA A 212 -9.10 9.85 -19.25
C ALA A 212 -8.06 10.99 -19.15
N GLY A 213 -6.87 10.72 -18.61
CA GLY A 213 -5.75 11.66 -18.56
C GLY A 213 -5.14 11.96 -19.94
N LEU A 214 -5.02 10.95 -20.78
CA LEU A 214 -4.51 11.08 -22.16
C LEU A 214 -5.43 11.93 -23.04
N THR A 215 -6.76 11.78 -22.89
CA THR A 215 -7.73 12.56 -23.67
C THR A 215 -7.75 14.05 -23.32
N LEU A 216 -7.41 14.42 -22.08
CA LEU A 216 -7.30 15.82 -21.66
C LEU A 216 -5.99 16.48 -22.16
N GLY A 217 -4.93 15.70 -22.33
CA GLY A 217 -3.67 16.17 -22.94
C GLY A 217 -3.78 16.42 -24.44
N ALA A 218 -4.59 15.61 -25.15
CA ALA A 218 -4.80 15.75 -26.60
C ALA A 218 -5.63 16.98 -27.00
N LEU A 219 -6.39 17.58 -26.07
CA LEU A 219 -7.17 18.81 -26.31
C LEU A 219 -6.40 20.10 -26.00
N LYS A 220 -5.18 20.01 -25.48
CA LYS A 220 -4.29 21.15 -25.19
C LYS A 220 -3.24 21.39 -26.28
N GLY A 221 -3.29 20.65 -27.38
CA GLY A 221 -2.46 20.83 -28.59
C GLY A 221 -3.21 21.55 -29.69
#